data_AF-A0A0J9BJY0-F1
#
_entry.id   AF-A0A0J9BJY0-F1
#
_cell.length_a   1.000
_cell.length_b   1.000
_cell.length_c   1.000
_cell.angle_alpha   90.00
_cell.angle_beta   90.00
_cell.angle_gamma   90.00
#
_symmetry.space_group_name_H-M   'P 1'
#
loop_
_entity.id
_entity.type
_entity.pdbx_description
1 polymer ?
#
loop_
_entity_poly.entity_id
_entity_poly.type
_entity_poly.pdbx_seq_one_letter_code
_entity_poly.pdbx_strand_id
1 'polypeptide(L)'
;MKDYKVNTAITFHTGFDDRECNCLMYEGMKEKIKHDIQTALLNDESLKGYITSDLTLRFLDGYKVRVEYEFSCYDDNEQEAEGFSNYCVKGVQSGLEELGYRMESISSKAEEMDMGWLDELESMVFR
;
A
#
# COMPACT_ATOMS: atom_id res chain seq x y z
N MET A 1 11.57 -3.37 -20.15
CA MET A 1 10.44 -3.46 -19.23
C MET A 1 10.07 -4.90 -18.93
N LYS A 2 9.67 -5.18 -17.69
CA LYS A 2 9.33 -6.49 -17.12
C LYS A 2 8.21 -6.32 -16.10
N ASP A 3 7.50 -7.40 -15.79
CA ASP A 3 6.48 -7.39 -14.74
C ASP A 3 7.14 -7.48 -13.36
N TYR A 4 6.78 -6.54 -12.49
CA TYR A 4 7.22 -6.49 -11.11
C TYR A 4 6.03 -6.62 -10.16
N LYS A 5 6.29 -7.32 -9.07
CA LYS A 5 5.50 -7.27 -7.85
C LYS A 5 6.27 -6.43 -6.83
N VAL A 6 5.63 -5.41 -6.32
CA VAL A 6 6.18 -4.48 -5.33
C VAL A 6 5.42 -4.67 -4.02
N ASN A 7 6.12 -5.13 -2.99
CA ASN A 7 5.58 -5.21 -1.64
C ASN A 7 5.65 -3.82 -1.01
N THR A 8 4.49 -3.16 -0.88
CA THR A 8 4.40 -1.78 -0.41
C THR A 8 3.82 -1.72 1.00
N ALA A 9 4.47 -0.95 1.85
CA ALA A 9 4.06 -0.73 3.23
C ALA A 9 4.07 0.76 3.56
N ILE A 10 2.98 1.24 4.14
CA ILE A 10 2.80 2.65 4.53
C ILE A 10 2.50 2.71 6.01
N THR A 11 3.16 3.62 6.73
CA THR A 11 2.85 3.88 8.14
C THR A 11 2.23 5.27 8.28
N PHE A 12 1.06 5.33 8.90
CA PHE A 12 0.33 6.55 9.21
C PHE A 12 0.28 6.78 10.71
N HIS A 13 0.41 8.04 11.13
CA HIS A 13 -0.02 8.49 12.45
C HIS A 13 -1.47 8.94 12.38
N THR A 14 -2.29 8.54 13.35
CA THR A 14 -3.75 8.74 13.28
C THR A 14 -4.26 10.09 13.78
N GLY A 15 -3.35 10.98 14.18
CA GLY A 15 -3.66 12.31 14.70
C GLY A 15 -4.07 12.34 16.18
N PHE A 16 -4.27 11.17 16.80
CA PHE A 16 -4.46 11.05 18.24
C PHE A 16 -3.17 11.41 18.99
N ASP A 17 -3.30 12.10 20.12
CA ASP A 17 -2.17 12.43 20.99
C ASP A 17 -2.03 11.44 22.16
N ASP A 18 -0.86 11.44 22.80
CA ASP A 18 -0.41 10.55 23.89
C ASP A 18 -0.98 10.88 25.27
N ARG A 19 -2.00 11.74 25.36
CA ARG A 19 -2.68 11.98 26.63
C ARG A 19 -3.59 10.81 26.99
N GLU A 20 -3.55 10.39 28.26
CA GLU A 20 -4.20 9.18 28.79
C GLU A 20 -5.70 9.02 28.43
N CYS A 21 -6.45 10.11 28.25
CA CYS A 21 -7.87 10.06 27.85
C CYS A 21 -8.10 9.53 26.41
N ASN A 22 -7.09 9.46 25.57
CA ASN A 22 -7.25 9.14 24.14
C ASN A 22 -7.27 7.64 23.85
N CYS A 23 -6.81 6.78 24.75
CA CYS A 23 -6.72 5.34 24.50
C CYS A 23 -8.09 4.69 24.24
N LEU A 24 -9.10 4.97 25.07
CA LEU A 24 -10.45 4.39 24.89
C LEU A 24 -11.14 4.93 23.63
N MET A 25 -10.96 6.22 23.32
CA MET A 25 -11.49 6.80 22.09
C MET A 25 -10.83 6.18 20.86
N TYR A 26 -9.50 5.98 20.91
CA TYR A 26 -8.75 5.36 19.84
C TYR A 26 -9.25 3.94 19.53
N GLU A 27 -9.46 3.10 20.56
CA GLU A 27 -10.01 1.76 20.38
C GLU A 27 -11.38 1.78 19.68
N GLY A 28 -12.28 2.69 20.09
CA GLY A 28 -13.59 2.85 19.45
C GLY A 28 -13.53 3.39 18.02
N MET A 29 -12.41 4.02 17.65
CA MET A 29 -12.22 4.65 16.35
C MET A 29 -11.52 3.75 15.32
N LYS A 30 -10.94 2.61 15.74
CA LYS A 30 -10.17 1.71 14.87
C LYS A 30 -10.92 1.31 13.59
N GLU A 31 -12.19 0.94 13.70
CA GLU A 31 -12.97 0.55 12.53
C GLU A 31 -13.20 1.72 11.55
N LYS A 32 -13.41 2.94 12.07
CA LYS A 32 -13.50 4.14 11.22
C LYS A 32 -12.15 4.43 10.56
N ILE A 33 -11.05 4.36 11.31
CA ILE A 33 -9.69 4.60 10.79
C ILE A 33 -9.38 3.61 9.67
N LYS A 34 -9.68 2.33 9.89
CA LYS A 34 -9.53 1.28 8.89
C LYS A 34 -10.34 1.60 7.64
N HIS A 35 -11.63 1.93 7.80
CA HIS A 35 -12.51 2.24 6.68
C HIS A 35 -12.02 3.45 5.88
N ASP A 36 -11.65 4.54 6.55
CA ASP A 36 -11.16 5.76 5.90
C ASP A 36 -9.89 5.47 5.07
N ILE A 37 -8.90 4.79 5.66
CA ILE A 37 -7.63 4.46 5.00
C ILE A 37 -7.85 3.51 3.81
N GLN A 38 -8.65 2.46 3.99
CA GLN A 38 -8.97 1.53 2.91
C GLN A 38 -9.68 2.24 1.76
N THR A 39 -10.66 3.08 2.07
CA THR A 39 -11.43 3.83 1.07
C THR A 39 -10.53 4.78 0.29
N ALA A 40 -9.63 5.49 0.97
CA ALA A 40 -8.69 6.41 0.31
C ALA A 40 -7.75 5.67 -0.65
N LEU A 41 -7.20 4.52 -0.25
CA LEU A 41 -6.27 3.75 -1.09
C LEU A 41 -6.98 3.05 -2.26
N LEU A 42 -8.14 2.42 -2.02
CA LEU A 42 -8.83 1.62 -3.03
C LEU A 42 -9.62 2.45 -4.05
N ASN A 43 -9.98 3.69 -3.72
CA ASN A 43 -10.68 4.58 -4.63
C ASN A 43 -9.76 5.55 -5.38
N ASP A 44 -8.47 5.62 -5.03
CA ASP A 44 -7.54 6.49 -5.72
C ASP A 44 -7.22 5.97 -7.12
N GLU A 45 -7.40 6.82 -8.13
CA GLU A 45 -7.19 6.46 -9.52
C GLU A 45 -5.73 6.07 -9.83
N SER A 46 -4.76 6.59 -9.07
CA SER A 46 -3.34 6.29 -9.24
C SER A 46 -2.93 4.96 -8.62
N LEU A 47 -3.73 4.39 -7.71
CA LEU A 47 -3.42 3.15 -6.99
C LEU A 47 -4.34 1.98 -7.34
N LYS A 48 -5.64 2.21 -7.49
CA LYS A 48 -6.65 1.13 -7.54
C LYS A 48 -6.41 0.08 -8.64
N GLY A 49 -5.80 0.49 -9.75
CA GLY A 49 -5.50 -0.39 -10.89
C GLY A 49 -4.23 -1.23 -10.72
N TYR A 50 -3.41 -0.92 -9.72
CA TYR A 50 -2.11 -1.55 -9.49
C TYR A 50 -2.08 -2.40 -8.21
N ILE A 51 -2.98 -2.15 -7.25
CA ILE A 51 -3.10 -2.99 -6.05
C ILE A 51 -3.70 -4.35 -6.44
N THR A 52 -2.95 -5.42 -6.23
CA THR A 52 -3.34 -6.79 -6.62
C THR A 52 -3.67 -7.69 -5.45
N SER A 53 -3.40 -7.26 -4.21
CA SER A 53 -3.75 -7.98 -2.99
C SER A 53 -4.80 -7.24 -2.16
N ASP A 54 -5.37 -7.93 -1.17
CA ASP A 54 -6.08 -7.26 -0.08
C ASP A 54 -5.14 -6.35 0.71
N LEU A 55 -5.70 -5.30 1.33
CA LEU A 55 -4.98 -4.44 2.25
C LEU A 55 -4.90 -5.09 3.64
N THR A 56 -3.68 -5.32 4.12
CA THR A 56 -3.44 -5.78 5.49
C THR A 56 -3.16 -4.58 6.39
N LEU A 57 -4.03 -4.34 7.38
CA LEU A 57 -3.89 -3.23 8.33
C LEU A 57 -3.50 -3.73 9.72
N ARG A 58 -2.48 -3.11 10.31
CA ARG A 58 -1.97 -3.40 11.66
C ARG A 58 -1.90 -2.12 12.47
N PHE A 59 -2.61 -2.08 13.60
CA PHE A 59 -2.47 -1.00 14.58
C PHE A 59 -1.21 -1.22 15.40
N LEU A 60 -0.40 -0.17 15.55
CA LEU A 60 0.88 -0.17 16.25
C LEU A 60 0.81 0.78 17.44
N ASP A 61 1.79 0.68 18.33
CA ASP A 61 1.97 1.62 19.43
C ASP A 61 2.16 3.06 18.93
N GLY A 62 1.83 4.04 19.78
CA GLY A 62 1.92 5.46 19.44
C GLY A 62 0.89 5.91 18.41
N TYR A 63 -0.31 5.29 18.43
CA TYR A 63 -1.44 5.61 17.56
C TYR A 63 -1.13 5.54 16.06
N LYS A 64 -0.29 4.58 15.69
CA LYS A 64 0.12 4.38 14.30
C LYS A 64 -0.66 3.22 13.67
N VAL A 65 -0.82 3.30 12.36
CA VAL A 65 -1.40 2.22 11.55
C VAL A 65 -0.44 1.93 10.42
N ARG A 66 -0.09 0.66 10.27
CA ARG A 66 0.68 0.16 9.13
C ARG A 66 -0.26 -0.55 8.16
N VAL A 67 -0.17 -0.18 6.89
CA VAL A 67 -0.92 -0.80 5.79
C VAL A 67 0.08 -1.47 4.87
N GLU A 68 -0.18 -2.71 4.50
CA GLU A 68 0.65 -3.50 3.60
C GLU A 68 -0.20 -4.09 2.48
N TYR A 69 0.34 -4.07 1.26
CA TYR A 69 -0.30 -4.62 0.07
C TYR A 69 0.73 -4.89 -1.04
N GLU A 70 0.29 -5.65 -2.04
CA GLU A 70 1.04 -5.92 -3.26
C GLU A 70 0.61 -4.98 -4.37
N PHE A 71 1.60 -4.38 -5.03
CA PHE A 71 1.44 -3.46 -6.14
C PHE A 71 2.11 -4.08 -7.38
N SER A 72 1.39 -4.24 -8.48
CA SER A 72 1.93 -4.81 -9.72
C SER A 72 2.12 -3.73 -10.77
N CYS A 73 3.29 -3.69 -11.41
CA CYS A 73 3.55 -2.78 -12.53
C CYS A 73 4.50 -3.38 -13.56
N TYR A 74 4.53 -2.75 -14.74
CA TYR A 74 5.46 -3.09 -15.82
C TYR A 74 6.47 -1.96 -15.96
N ASP A 75 7.73 -2.23 -15.67
CA ASP A 75 8.76 -1.20 -15.56
C ASP A 75 10.14 -1.71 -16.01
N ASP A 76 11.14 -0.85 -16.15
CA ASP A 76 12.46 -1.28 -16.67
C ASP A 76 13.31 -2.02 -15.64
N ASN A 77 13.24 -1.62 -14.38
CA ASN A 77 14.03 -2.20 -13.29
C ASN A 77 13.31 -2.07 -11.94
N GLU A 78 13.81 -2.77 -10.91
CA GLU A 78 13.25 -2.74 -9.55
C GLU A 78 13.15 -1.31 -8.98
N GLN A 79 14.15 -0.46 -9.24
CA GLN A 79 14.21 0.90 -8.70
C GLN A 79 13.11 1.78 -9.31
N GLU A 80 12.85 1.65 -10.60
CA GLU A 80 11.75 2.35 -11.27
C GLU A 80 10.40 1.84 -10.80
N ALA A 81 10.23 0.52 -10.66
CA ALA A 81 9.01 -0.07 -10.11
C ALA A 81 8.70 0.40 -8.67
N GLU A 82 9.70 0.41 -7.78
CA GLU A 82 9.59 0.95 -6.42
C GLU A 82 9.28 2.46 -6.44
N GLY A 83 9.94 3.20 -7.33
CA GLY A 83 9.72 4.63 -7.53
C GLY A 83 8.30 4.95 -7.98
N PHE A 84 7.77 4.17 -8.91
CA PHE A 84 6.41 4.30 -9.42
C PHE A 84 5.37 3.99 -8.34
N SER A 85 5.54 2.89 -7.59
CA SER A 85 4.68 2.58 -6.44
C SER A 85 4.68 3.73 -5.42
N ASN A 86 5.86 4.26 -5.07
CA ASN A 86 5.99 5.39 -4.14
C ASN A 86 5.33 6.67 -4.66
N TYR A 87 5.40 6.93 -5.96
CA TYR A 87 4.73 8.07 -6.59
C TYR A 87 3.21 7.95 -6.46
N CYS A 88 2.64 6.78 -6.77
CA CYS A 88 1.20 6.55 -6.62
C CYS A 88 0.74 6.70 -5.16
N VAL A 89 1.51 6.20 -4.20
CA VAL A 89 1.22 6.39 -2.77
C VAL A 89 1.19 7.87 -2.37
N LYS A 90 2.09 8.69 -2.91
CA LYS A 90 2.07 10.13 -2.64
C LYS A 90 0.82 10.82 -3.19
N GLY A 91 0.17 10.25 -4.21
CA GLY A 91 -1.09 10.72 -4.75
C GLY A 91 -2.23 10.76 -3.71
N VAL A 92 -2.26 9.78 -2.80
CA VAL A 92 -3.28 9.72 -1.73
C VAL A 92 -2.93 10.51 -0.48
N GLN A 93 -1.72 11.06 -0.40
CA GLN A 93 -1.20 11.66 0.83
C GLN A 93 -2.07 12.84 1.28
N SER A 94 -2.42 13.78 0.38
CA SER A 94 -3.21 14.95 0.75
C SER A 94 -4.60 14.60 1.25
N GLY A 95 -5.28 13.65 0.60
CA GLY A 95 -6.61 13.21 1.01
C GLY A 95 -6.62 12.54 2.39
N LEU A 96 -5.58 11.76 2.70
CA LEU A 96 -5.41 11.16 4.03
C LEU A 96 -5.04 12.20 5.09
N GLU A 97 -4.21 13.18 4.77
CA GLU A 97 -3.85 14.27 5.68
C GLU A 97 -5.04 15.19 5.99
N GLU A 98 -5.92 15.45 5.02
CA GLU A 98 -7.19 16.18 5.23
C GLU A 98 -8.13 15.45 6.20
N LEU A 99 -8.07 14.12 6.24
CA LEU A 99 -8.81 13.29 7.20
C LEU A 99 -8.11 13.20 8.57
N GLY A 100 -6.92 13.79 8.73
CA GLY A 100 -6.13 13.79 9.95
C GLY A 100 -5.09 12.68 10.06
N TYR A 101 -4.90 11.88 9.00
CA TYR A 101 -3.92 10.80 8.96
C TYR A 101 -2.60 11.29 8.33
N ARG A 102 -1.56 11.43 9.15
CA ARG A 102 -0.24 11.86 8.66
C ARG A 102 0.56 10.67 8.18
N MET A 103 0.99 10.67 6.92
CA MET A 103 1.90 9.66 6.39
C MET A 103 3.31 9.86 6.97
N GLU A 104 3.87 8.86 7.63
CA GLU A 104 5.20 8.95 8.25
C GLU A 104 6.29 8.25 7.44
N SER A 105 5.98 7.14 6.80
CA SER A 105 6.95 6.41 5.97
C SER A 105 6.26 5.55 4.92
N ILE A 106 6.97 5.36 3.81
CA ILE A 106 6.65 4.42 2.74
C ILE A 106 7.88 3.52 2.59
N SER A 107 7.65 2.22 2.49
CA SER A 107 8.66 1.21 2.16
C SER A 107 8.12 0.39 1.01
N SER A 108 8.93 0.22 -0.03
CA SER A 108 8.57 -0.55 -1.21
C SER A 108 9.74 -1.47 -1.53
N LYS A 109 9.44 -2.73 -1.86
CA LYS A 109 10.44 -3.68 -2.33
C LYS A 109 9.91 -4.38 -3.57
N ALA A 110 10.56 -4.14 -4.71
CA ALA A 110 10.23 -4.80 -5.96
C ALA A 110 10.93 -6.16 -6.08
N GLU A 111 10.21 -7.09 -6.71
CA GLU A 111 10.65 -8.40 -7.14
C GLU A 111 10.13 -8.64 -8.56
N GLU A 112 11.03 -9.01 -9.47
CA GLU A 112 10.65 -9.41 -10.84
C GLU A 112 9.76 -10.66 -10.77
N MET A 113 8.63 -10.62 -11.47
CA MET A 113 7.72 -11.78 -11.51
C MET A 113 8.31 -12.86 -12.41
N ASP A 114 8.53 -14.05 -11.86
CA ASP A 114 8.99 -15.20 -12.63
C ASP A 114 7.87 -15.70 -13.56
N MET A 115 7.97 -15.31 -14.82
CA MET A 115 7.06 -15.71 -15.90
C MET A 115 7.51 -17.00 -16.60
N GLY A 116 8.48 -17.76 -16.06
CA GLY A 116 8.98 -18.99 -16.69
C GLY A 116 7.90 -20.04 -16.97
N TRP A 117 6.76 -20.00 -16.26
CA TRP A 117 5.61 -20.85 -16.53
C TRP A 117 4.91 -20.55 -17.87
N LEU A 118 4.97 -19.30 -18.38
CA LEU A 118 4.42 -18.94 -19.69
C LEU A 118 5.25 -19.56 -20.82
N ASP A 119 6.57 -19.53 -20.69
CA ASP A 119 7.49 -20.14 -21.65
C ASP A 119 7.26 -21.67 -21.73
N GLU A 120 7.03 -22.32 -20.59
CA GLU A 120 6.67 -23.74 -20.54
C GLU A 120 5.33 -24.02 -21.23
N LEU A 121 4.31 -23.18 -21.01
CA LEU A 121 2.98 -23.34 -21.58
C LEU A 121 2.97 -23.10 -23.10
N GLU A 122 3.68 -22.08 -23.59
CA GLU A 122 3.86 -21.84 -25.03
C GLU A 122 4.57 -23.02 -25.71
N SER A 123 5.60 -23.60 -25.08
CA SER A 123 6.31 -24.77 -25.61
C SER A 123 5.43 -26.02 -25.73
N MET A 124 4.38 -26.13 -24.91
CA MET A 124 3.42 -27.23 -24.93
C MET A 124 2.31 -27.05 -25.98
N VAL A 125 1.93 -25.79 -26.26
CA VAL A 125 0.82 -25.45 -27.17
C VAL A 125 1.28 -25.30 -28.63
N PHE A 126 2.46 -24.73 -28.86
CA PHE A 126 3.00 -24.48 -30.22
C PHE A 126 3.91 -25.61 -30.72
N ARG A 127 3.62 -26.86 -30.32
CA ARG A 127 4.35 -28.04 -30.79
C ARG A 127 3.89 -28.54 -32.16
#